data_AF-A0A1I7ZQW7-F1
#
_entry.id   AF-A0A1I7ZQW7-F1
#
_cell.length_a   1.000
_cell.length_b   1.000
_cell.length_c   1.000
_cell.angle_alpha   90.00
_cell.angle_beta   90.00
_cell.angle_gamma   90.00
#
_symmetry.space_group_name_H-M   'P 1'
#
loop_
_entity.id
_entity.type
_entity.pdbx_description
1 polymer ?
#
loop_
_entity_poly.entity_id
_entity_poly.type
_entity_poly.pdbx_seq_one_letter_code
_entity_poly.pdbx_strand_id
1 'polypeptide(L)'
;MDSSRAEFAEAILALLFYVLYRLLRALIQLESDAYVLLQKALLRYQTGKELGGDQLEVSTIFARKRFHLTDLARDVDFLAFFDHWESVECLEDPRWMLYSVTRTHAYFVKMPNSSIEFAVDDSPFLGTTMFELANKVARLPVEHFVEQSHAYRNFKGKVIVISTMARSGSTLMAKMLQATDHSRRDILVLSEPDVFSVLATMIDDFAGVDLRGGRQLLLATTRFICKDQLRDQTIVLKMNSAKTILALGIHHFDPNGHFLINDLAPNDLVACFKSLKNEQGFRQ
;
A
#
# COMPACT_ATOMS: atom_id res chain seq x y z
N MET A 1 0.73 43.11 9.57
CA MET A 1 2.07 42.49 9.58
C MET A 1 2.21 41.39 10.64
N ASP A 2 1.38 41.37 11.69
CA ASP A 2 1.53 40.38 12.77
C ASP A 2 1.07 38.95 12.41
N SER A 3 0.06 38.77 11.54
CA SER A 3 -0.39 37.42 11.10
C SER A 3 0.71 36.62 10.42
N SER A 4 1.48 37.25 9.53
CA SER A 4 2.56 36.58 8.79
C SER A 4 3.72 36.14 9.69
N ARG A 5 4.00 36.88 10.77
CA ARG A 5 5.02 36.48 11.75
C ARG A 5 4.54 35.31 12.62
N ALA A 6 3.25 35.29 12.96
CA ALA A 6 2.65 34.19 13.71
C ALA A 6 2.64 32.88 12.90
N GLU A 7 2.17 32.91 11.65
CA GLU A 7 2.18 31.75 10.74
C GLU A 7 3.59 31.19 10.53
N PHE A 8 4.58 32.08 10.38
CA PHE A 8 5.98 31.68 10.26
C PHE A 8 6.53 31.01 11.52
N ALA A 9 6.21 31.56 12.70
CA ALA A 9 6.61 30.97 13.97
C ALA A 9 5.95 29.59 14.20
N GLU A 10 4.67 29.45 13.86
CA GLU A 10 3.95 28.16 13.90
C GLU A 10 4.60 27.12 12.97
N ALA A 11 4.96 27.52 11.75
CA ALA A 11 5.63 26.64 10.80
C ALA A 11 7.01 26.18 11.31
N ILE A 12 7.81 27.09 11.90
CA ILE A 12 9.10 26.73 12.53
C ILE A 12 8.89 25.76 13.68
N LEU A 13 7.91 26.03 14.55
CA LEU A 13 7.61 25.18 15.69
C LEU A 13 7.19 23.78 15.25
N ALA A 14 6.32 23.69 14.24
CA ALA A 14 5.89 22.42 13.64
C ALA A 14 7.08 21.64 13.06
N LEU A 15 8.00 22.33 12.37
CA LEU A 15 9.22 21.74 11.84
C LEU A 15 10.13 21.23 12.97
N LEU A 16 10.37 22.02 14.03
CA LEU A 16 11.17 21.60 15.17
C LEU A 16 10.58 20.37 15.86
N PHE A 17 9.26 20.35 16.09
CA PHE A 17 8.58 19.17 16.64
C PHE A 17 8.64 17.96 15.72
N TYR A 18 8.67 18.17 14.41
CA TYR A 18 8.83 17.08 13.46
C TYR A 18 10.27 16.53 13.47
N VAL A 19 11.29 17.40 13.54
CA VAL A 19 12.69 16.99 13.70
C VAL A 19 12.89 16.23 15.02
N LEU A 20 12.34 16.74 16.12
CA LEU A 20 12.39 16.06 17.42
C LEU A 20 11.75 14.67 17.36
N TYR A 21 10.58 14.56 16.73
CA TYR A 21 9.92 13.28 16.49
C TYR A 21 10.82 12.31 15.70
N ARG A 22 11.49 12.79 14.63
CA ARG A 22 12.41 11.99 13.83
C ARG A 22 13.62 11.49 14.63
N LEU A 23 14.19 12.35 15.48
CA LEU A 23 15.30 11.97 16.36
C LEU A 23 14.87 10.93 17.39
N LEU A 24 13.73 11.15 18.05
CA LEU A 24 13.18 10.21 19.01
C LEU A 24 12.88 8.85 18.36
N ARG A 25 12.32 8.86 17.15
CA ARG A 25 12.11 7.64 16.37
C ARG A 25 13.42 6.94 16.06
N ALA A 26 14.45 7.65 15.62
CA ALA A 26 15.74 7.04 15.31
C ALA A 26 16.35 6.35 16.53
N LEU A 27 16.22 6.95 17.72
CA LEU A 27 16.68 6.35 18.98
C LEU A 27 15.88 5.08 19.33
N ILE A 28 14.55 5.15 19.30
CA ILE A 28 13.68 4.00 19.59
C ILE A 28 13.88 2.87 18.58
N GLN A 29 14.06 3.22 17.30
CA GLN A 29 14.35 2.26 16.24
C GLN A 29 15.70 1.57 16.46
N LEU A 30 16.73 2.33 16.84
CA LEU A 30 18.05 1.78 17.15
C LEU A 30 17.99 0.81 18.34
N GLU A 31 17.27 1.19 19.39
CA GLU A 31 17.05 0.32 20.56
C GLU A 31 16.29 -0.95 20.18
N SER A 32 15.20 -0.80 19.42
CA SER A 32 14.40 -1.91 18.92
C SER A 32 15.23 -2.86 18.04
N ASP A 33 16.04 -2.32 17.13
CA ASP A 33 16.89 -3.13 16.24
C ASP A 33 18.00 -3.85 17.03
N ALA A 34 18.62 -3.18 18.01
CA ALA A 34 19.59 -3.80 18.90
C ALA A 34 18.95 -4.93 19.72
N TYR A 35 17.73 -4.73 20.21
CA TYR A 35 16.96 -5.74 20.92
C TYR A 35 16.64 -6.95 20.04
N VAL A 36 16.17 -6.72 18.81
CA VAL A 36 15.90 -7.77 17.81
C VAL A 36 17.17 -8.57 17.51
N LEU A 37 18.30 -7.90 17.29
CA LEU A 37 19.57 -8.55 17.01
C LEU A 37 20.05 -9.39 18.20
N LEU A 38 19.92 -8.87 19.42
CA LEU A 38 20.26 -9.61 20.63
C LEU A 38 19.39 -10.86 20.78
N GLN A 39 18.07 -10.74 20.55
CA GLN A 39 17.17 -11.89 20.58
C GLN A 39 17.53 -12.93 19.51
N LYS A 40 17.81 -12.51 18.26
CA LYS A 40 18.25 -13.41 17.18
C LYS A 40 19.54 -14.15 17.58
N ALA A 41 20.51 -13.44 18.17
CA ALA A 41 21.77 -14.03 18.61
C ALA A 41 21.58 -15.04 19.73
N LEU A 42 20.74 -14.72 20.73
CA LEU A 42 20.42 -15.63 21.83
C LEU A 42 19.70 -16.89 21.34
N LEU A 43 18.72 -16.74 20.45
CA LEU A 43 17.98 -17.86 19.89
C LEU A 43 18.89 -18.77 19.04
N ARG A 44 19.80 -18.18 18.25
CA ARG A 44 20.82 -18.93 17.51
C ARG A 44 21.75 -19.70 18.45
N TYR A 45 22.17 -19.08 19.55
CA TYR A 45 23.02 -19.72 20.55
C TYR A 45 22.31 -20.91 21.22
N GLN A 46 21.03 -20.77 21.58
CA GLN A 46 20.27 -21.80 22.28
C GLN A 46 19.85 -22.96 21.38
N THR A 47 19.37 -22.67 20.18
CA THR A 47 18.74 -23.68 19.30
C THR A 47 19.66 -24.17 18.18
N GLY A 48 20.77 -23.47 17.92
CA GLY A 48 21.65 -23.71 16.78
C GLY A 48 21.02 -23.38 15.43
N LYS A 49 19.77 -22.87 15.39
CA LYS A 49 19.05 -22.52 14.16
C LYS A 49 19.03 -21.01 13.98
N GLU A 50 19.25 -20.56 12.74
CA GLU A 50 18.94 -19.19 12.37
C GLU A 50 17.43 -19.03 12.24
N LEU A 51 16.92 -17.88 12.68
CA LEU A 51 15.53 -17.52 12.48
C LEU A 51 15.30 -17.42 10.96
N GLY A 52 14.46 -18.30 10.41
CA GLY A 52 14.23 -18.40 8.96
C GLY A 52 13.51 -17.18 8.38
N GLY A 53 13.53 -17.06 7.06
CA GLY A 53 12.86 -15.98 6.30
C GLY A 53 11.33 -15.95 6.42
N ASP A 54 10.74 -16.96 7.05
CA ASP A 54 9.29 -17.11 7.25
C ASP A 54 8.78 -16.43 8.54
N GLN A 55 9.59 -15.58 9.16
CA GLN A 55 9.24 -14.85 10.38
C GLN A 55 9.09 -13.35 10.10
N LEU A 56 7.98 -12.81 10.56
CA LEU A 56 7.59 -11.42 10.46
C LEU A 56 7.95 -10.68 11.75
N GLU A 57 8.62 -9.54 11.61
CA GLU A 57 8.93 -8.68 12.76
C GLU A 57 7.73 -7.79 13.06
N VAL A 58 6.95 -8.13 14.08
CA VAL A 58 5.75 -7.38 14.48
C VAL A 58 6.12 -6.38 15.57
N SER A 59 5.69 -5.14 15.39
CA SER A 59 5.92 -4.03 16.30
C SER A 59 4.61 -3.35 16.69
N THR A 60 4.52 -2.94 17.94
CA THR A 60 3.36 -2.18 18.45
C THR A 60 3.59 -0.69 18.20
N ILE A 61 2.55 0.00 17.69
CA ILE A 61 2.60 1.44 17.38
C ILE A 61 2.26 2.23 18.65
N PHE A 62 3.14 3.15 19.06
CA PHE A 62 2.92 4.02 20.22
C PHE A 62 2.52 5.44 19.81
N ALA A 63 3.14 5.94 18.75
CA ALA A 63 2.83 7.25 18.20
C ALA A 63 2.96 7.21 16.69
N ARG A 64 2.35 8.19 16.03
CA ARG A 64 2.36 8.32 14.58
C ARG A 64 2.44 9.79 14.21
N LYS A 65 3.26 10.15 13.23
CA LYS A 65 3.38 11.52 12.75
C LYS A 65 3.88 11.56 11.31
N ARG A 66 3.10 12.21 10.44
CA ARG A 66 3.52 12.64 9.10
C ARG A 66 3.77 14.16 9.11
N PHE A 67 4.60 14.65 8.20
CA PHE A 67 4.78 16.10 8.02
C PHE A 67 3.55 16.69 7.34
N HIS A 68 3.09 16.05 6.26
CA HIS A 68 1.81 16.32 5.63
C HIS A 68 1.00 15.02 5.47
N LEU A 69 -0.33 15.08 5.64
CA LEU A 69 -1.17 13.87 5.57
C LEU A 69 -1.10 13.19 4.18
N THR A 70 -0.94 14.00 3.14
CA THR A 70 -0.79 13.53 1.75
C THR A 70 0.62 13.12 1.37
N ASP A 71 1.57 13.14 2.30
CA ASP A 71 2.91 12.62 2.05
C ASP A 71 2.83 11.11 1.78
N LEU A 72 3.76 10.62 0.95
CA LEU A 72 3.85 9.20 0.65
C LEU A 72 4.10 8.40 1.92
N ALA A 73 3.45 7.25 2.04
CA ALA A 73 3.66 6.30 3.12
C ALA A 73 5.14 5.91 3.23
N ARG A 74 5.72 6.10 4.41
CA ARG A 74 7.12 5.78 4.71
C ARG A 74 7.20 4.90 5.95
N ASP A 75 8.28 4.13 6.05
CA ASP A 75 8.63 3.35 7.25
C ASP A 75 8.72 4.24 8.51
N VAL A 76 8.94 5.54 8.30
CA VAL A 76 9.14 6.56 9.33
C VAL A 76 7.90 7.19 9.93
N ASP A 77 6.73 6.82 9.43
CA ASP A 77 5.47 7.43 9.85
C ASP A 77 5.04 6.96 11.24
N PHE A 78 5.51 5.79 11.66
CA PHE A 78 5.18 5.18 12.94
C PHE A 78 6.38 5.20 13.89
N LEU A 79 6.11 5.55 15.14
CA LEU A 79 6.95 5.26 16.28
C LEU A 79 6.48 3.93 16.85
N ALA A 80 7.20 2.87 16.53
CA ALA A 80 6.88 1.52 16.93
C ALA A 80 8.09 0.85 17.59
N PHE A 81 7.82 -0.15 18.42
CA PHE A 81 8.85 -0.97 19.04
C PHE A 81 8.52 -2.44 18.86
N PHE A 82 9.56 -3.24 18.67
CA PHE A 82 9.45 -4.67 18.48
C PHE A 82 8.66 -5.33 19.61
N ASP A 83 7.65 -6.10 19.23
CA ASP A 83 6.75 -6.82 20.14
C ASP A 83 7.11 -8.31 20.12
N HIS A 84 6.97 -8.96 18.96
CA HIS A 84 7.28 -10.38 18.79
C HIS A 84 7.49 -10.76 17.33
N TRP A 85 7.89 -12.02 17.15
CA TRP A 85 7.95 -12.71 15.87
C TRP A 85 6.64 -13.42 15.60
N GLU A 86 6.12 -13.27 14.38
CA GLU A 86 4.92 -13.99 13.92
C GLU A 86 5.22 -14.76 12.63
N SER A 87 4.54 -15.88 12.39
CA SER A 87 4.66 -16.59 11.10
C SER A 87 4.16 -15.70 9.97
N VAL A 88 4.82 -15.74 8.80
CA VAL A 88 4.35 -15.02 7.60
C VAL A 88 2.93 -15.42 7.19
N GLU A 89 2.47 -16.62 7.55
CA GLU A 89 1.08 -17.07 7.36
C GLU A 89 0.06 -16.10 8.00
N CYS A 90 0.44 -15.34 9.04
CA CYS A 90 -0.45 -14.34 9.63
C CYS A 90 -0.86 -13.25 8.63
N LEU A 91 -0.08 -13.01 7.56
CA LEU A 91 -0.41 -12.06 6.51
C LEU A 91 -1.62 -12.51 5.65
N GLU A 92 -2.07 -13.76 5.78
CA GLU A 92 -3.34 -14.21 5.20
C GLU A 92 -4.55 -13.54 5.86
N ASP A 93 -4.43 -13.06 7.11
CA ASP A 93 -5.48 -12.28 7.77
C ASP A 93 -5.79 -11.02 6.93
N PRO A 94 -7.05 -10.79 6.52
CA PRO A 94 -7.44 -9.69 5.64
C PRO A 94 -7.27 -8.31 6.29
N ARG A 95 -6.94 -8.24 7.58
CA ARG A 95 -6.62 -6.99 8.29
C ARG A 95 -5.19 -6.52 8.04
N TRP A 96 -4.29 -7.40 7.60
CA TRP A 96 -2.94 -6.98 7.22
C TRP A 96 -2.95 -6.39 5.82
N MET A 97 -2.60 -5.11 5.73
CA MET A 97 -2.51 -4.37 4.48
C MET A 97 -1.07 -3.92 4.23
N LEU A 98 -0.66 -3.95 2.96
CA LEU A 98 0.66 -3.46 2.57
C LEU A 98 0.66 -1.93 2.57
N TYR A 99 1.47 -1.35 3.45
CA TYR A 99 1.50 0.10 3.68
C TYR A 99 2.55 0.80 2.82
N SER A 100 3.78 0.30 2.86
CA SER A 100 4.92 0.89 2.15
C SER A 100 5.97 -0.19 1.87
N VAL A 101 6.89 0.11 0.95
CA VAL A 101 8.00 -0.77 0.58
C VAL A 101 9.25 0.08 0.42
N THR A 102 10.38 -0.41 0.93
CA THR A 102 11.70 0.20 0.73
C THR A 102 12.57 -0.72 -0.10
N ARG A 103 13.85 -0.37 -0.29
CA ARG A 103 14.82 -1.25 -0.97
C ARG A 103 15.08 -2.55 -0.22
N THR A 104 14.85 -2.58 1.09
CA THR A 104 15.24 -3.69 1.95
C THR A 104 14.05 -4.40 2.59
N HIS A 105 12.97 -3.68 2.90
CA HIS A 105 11.82 -4.25 3.62
C HIS A 105 10.48 -3.83 3.02
N ALA A 106 9.51 -4.74 3.07
CA ALA A 106 8.09 -4.47 2.91
C ALA A 106 7.46 -4.23 4.29
N TYR A 107 6.62 -3.21 4.40
CA TYR A 107 5.97 -2.79 5.63
C TYR A 107 4.47 -3.02 5.54
N PHE A 108 3.93 -3.77 6.49
CA PHE A 108 2.51 -4.08 6.61
C PHE A 108 1.93 -3.38 7.83
N VAL A 109 0.66 -3.02 7.76
CA VAL A 109 -0.08 -2.49 8.90
C VAL A 109 -1.28 -3.36 9.20
N LYS A 110 -1.55 -3.59 10.48
CA LYS A 110 -2.75 -4.30 10.92
C LYS A 110 -3.87 -3.31 11.15
N MET A 111 -4.88 -3.37 10.30
CA MET A 111 -6.08 -2.55 10.35
C MET A 111 -7.09 -3.11 11.38
N PRO A 112 -8.03 -2.29 11.87
CA PRO A 112 -9.09 -2.78 12.76
C PRO A 112 -10.04 -3.75 12.04
N ASN A 113 -10.27 -3.50 10.74
CA ASN A 113 -11.26 -4.18 9.92
C ASN A 113 -10.62 -4.85 8.69
N SER A 114 -11.39 -5.67 7.98
CA SER A 114 -10.95 -6.35 6.76
C SER A 114 -10.64 -5.36 5.61
N SER A 115 -9.70 -5.68 4.74
CA SER A 115 -9.34 -4.91 3.53
C SER A 115 -10.55 -4.53 2.64
N ILE A 116 -11.59 -5.37 2.59
CA ILE A 116 -12.82 -5.16 1.81
C ILE A 116 -13.67 -4.00 2.40
N GLU A 117 -13.52 -3.71 3.69
CA GLU A 117 -14.24 -2.62 4.35
C GLU A 117 -13.69 -1.24 3.99
N PHE A 118 -12.45 -1.15 3.47
CA PHE A 118 -11.82 0.11 3.10
C PHE A 118 -12.03 0.47 1.62
N ALA A 119 -13.25 0.26 1.12
CA ALA A 119 -13.65 0.71 -0.20
C ALA A 119 -13.64 2.24 -0.30
N VAL A 120 -13.57 2.78 -1.52
CA VAL A 120 -13.50 4.23 -1.79
C VAL A 120 -14.61 5.07 -1.15
N ASP A 121 -15.78 4.48 -0.88
CA ASP A 121 -16.90 5.19 -0.24
C ASP A 121 -16.57 5.54 1.22
N ASP A 122 -15.97 4.60 1.95
CA ASP A 122 -15.57 4.76 3.36
C ASP A 122 -14.17 5.35 3.48
N SER A 123 -13.29 5.03 2.53
CA SER A 123 -11.85 5.32 2.56
C SER A 123 -11.39 5.89 1.22
N PRO A 124 -11.75 7.15 0.89
CA PRO A 124 -11.38 7.77 -0.37
C PRO A 124 -9.87 7.97 -0.53
N PHE A 125 -9.11 7.93 0.57
CA PHE A 125 -7.65 7.97 0.61
C PHE A 125 -7.13 6.83 1.49
N LEU A 126 -6.93 5.65 0.89
CA LEU A 126 -6.57 4.44 1.62
C LEU A 126 -5.26 4.60 2.41
N GLY A 127 -4.26 5.27 1.84
CA GLY A 127 -3.00 5.56 2.52
C GLY A 127 -3.14 6.36 3.83
N THR A 128 -4.01 7.38 3.82
CA THR A 128 -4.32 8.18 5.02
C THR A 128 -5.07 7.34 6.05
N THR A 129 -6.05 6.55 5.58
CA THR A 129 -6.84 5.67 6.44
C THR A 129 -5.96 4.62 7.14
N MET A 130 -5.03 4.02 6.40
CA MET A 130 -4.04 3.09 6.96
C MET A 130 -3.17 3.76 8.02
N PHE A 131 -2.69 4.97 7.77
CA PHE A 131 -1.91 5.74 8.75
C PHE A 131 -2.72 6.03 10.03
N GLU A 132 -3.97 6.43 9.91
CA GLU A 132 -4.81 6.83 11.03
C GLU A 132 -5.33 5.65 11.87
N LEU A 133 -5.61 4.51 11.25
CA LEU A 133 -6.28 3.39 11.90
C LEU A 133 -5.35 2.20 12.21
N ALA A 134 -4.10 2.19 11.72
CA ALA A 134 -3.18 1.09 12.01
C ALA A 134 -2.96 0.89 13.52
N ASN A 135 -3.02 -0.38 13.94
CA ASN A 135 -2.80 -0.80 15.33
C ASN A 135 -1.40 -1.39 15.54
N LYS A 136 -0.92 -2.15 14.56
CA LYS A 136 0.42 -2.74 14.56
C LYS A 136 1.08 -2.50 13.22
N VAL A 137 2.41 -2.48 13.22
CA VAL A 137 3.22 -2.49 12.01
C VAL A 137 4.06 -3.75 12.01
N ALA A 138 4.25 -4.32 10.83
CA ALA A 138 5.12 -5.46 10.65
C ALA A 138 6.06 -5.22 9.49
N ARG A 139 7.28 -5.77 9.57
CA ARG A 139 8.27 -5.67 8.49
C ARG A 139 8.78 -7.04 8.07
N LEU A 140 8.95 -7.23 6.77
CA LEU A 140 9.50 -8.42 6.14
C LEU A 140 10.57 -8.00 5.11
N PRO A 141 11.72 -8.67 5.01
CA PRO A 141 12.66 -8.38 3.93
C PRO A 141 12.01 -8.49 2.54
N VAL A 142 12.39 -7.61 1.62
CA VAL A 142 11.78 -7.56 0.27
C VAL A 142 11.93 -8.87 -0.48
N GLU A 143 13.08 -9.53 -0.37
CA GLU A 143 13.35 -10.83 -1.01
C GLU A 143 12.32 -11.87 -0.56
N HIS A 144 12.14 -12.01 0.75
CA HIS A 144 11.12 -12.90 1.32
C HIS A 144 9.70 -12.46 0.98
N PHE A 145 9.41 -11.15 0.94
CA PHE A 145 8.10 -10.67 0.49
C PHE A 145 7.79 -11.10 -0.95
N VAL A 146 8.76 -10.97 -1.86
CA VAL A 146 8.60 -11.39 -3.25
C VAL A 146 8.41 -12.91 -3.33
N GLU A 147 9.20 -13.69 -2.61
CA GLU A 147 9.06 -15.15 -2.50
C GLU A 147 7.66 -15.56 -2.01
N GLN A 148 7.21 -14.96 -0.91
CA GLN A 148 5.92 -15.24 -0.28
C GLN A 148 4.75 -14.80 -1.17
N SER A 149 4.95 -13.77 -2.01
CA SER A 149 3.92 -13.35 -2.96
C SER A 149 3.55 -14.42 -3.99
N HIS A 150 4.41 -15.41 -4.22
CA HIS A 150 4.12 -16.52 -5.12
C HIS A 150 3.03 -17.46 -4.58
N ALA A 151 2.82 -17.49 -3.25
CA ALA A 151 1.75 -18.28 -2.64
C ALA A 151 0.36 -17.77 -3.03
N TYR A 152 0.19 -16.46 -3.26
CA TYR A 152 -1.08 -15.85 -3.68
C TYR A 152 -1.47 -16.16 -5.14
N ARG A 153 -0.64 -16.89 -5.89
CA ARG A 153 -0.86 -17.32 -7.30
C ARG A 153 -1.36 -16.18 -8.21
N ASN A 154 -2.10 -16.50 -9.27
CA ASN A 154 -2.72 -15.52 -10.18
C ASN A 154 -3.93 -14.87 -9.50
N PHE A 155 -4.32 -13.68 -9.98
CA PHE A 155 -5.53 -12.98 -9.52
C PHE A 155 -6.76 -13.88 -9.63
N LYS A 156 -7.58 -13.93 -8.56
CA LYS A 156 -8.80 -14.77 -8.49
C LYS A 156 -9.95 -14.21 -9.33
N GLY A 157 -9.85 -12.94 -9.71
CA GLY A 157 -10.78 -12.24 -10.58
C GLY A 157 -10.04 -11.21 -11.44
N LYS A 158 -10.73 -10.14 -11.83
CA LYS A 158 -10.15 -9.10 -12.71
C LYS A 158 -9.53 -7.97 -11.88
N VAL A 159 -8.41 -7.42 -12.33
CA VAL A 159 -7.84 -6.19 -11.78
C VAL A 159 -7.92 -5.08 -12.81
N ILE A 160 -8.59 -3.98 -12.48
CA ILE A 160 -8.70 -2.78 -13.31
C ILE A 160 -7.90 -1.68 -12.64
N VAL A 161 -7.12 -0.94 -13.41
CA VAL A 161 -6.37 0.21 -12.90
C VAL A 161 -6.91 1.48 -13.53
N ILE A 162 -7.26 2.44 -12.67
CA ILE A 162 -7.64 3.79 -13.07
C ILE A 162 -6.45 4.71 -12.76
N SER A 163 -5.77 5.22 -13.78
CA SER A 163 -4.70 6.20 -13.63
C SER A 163 -5.12 7.51 -14.27
N THR A 164 -5.15 8.59 -13.50
CA THR A 164 -5.64 9.90 -13.96
C THR A 164 -4.85 11.03 -13.33
N MET A 165 -4.80 12.19 -14.01
CA MET A 165 -4.33 13.45 -13.43
C MET A 165 -5.00 13.77 -12.09
N ALA A 166 -4.25 14.34 -11.14
CA ALA A 166 -4.85 14.84 -9.90
C ALA A 166 -5.95 15.86 -10.24
N ARG A 167 -7.01 15.92 -9.42
CA ARG A 167 -8.15 16.85 -9.61
C ARG A 167 -8.97 16.65 -10.91
N SER A 168 -8.85 15.50 -11.58
CA SER A 168 -9.63 15.12 -12.77
C SER A 168 -11.02 14.52 -12.48
N GLY A 169 -11.42 14.45 -11.21
CA GLY A 169 -12.67 13.78 -10.81
C GLY A 169 -12.58 12.25 -10.73
N SER A 170 -11.37 11.66 -10.73
CA SER A 170 -11.22 10.20 -10.61
C SER A 170 -11.74 9.61 -9.31
N THR A 171 -11.67 10.35 -8.19
CA THR A 171 -12.31 9.93 -6.94
C THR A 171 -13.84 9.89 -7.08
N LEU A 172 -14.45 10.84 -7.80
CA LEU A 172 -15.89 10.81 -8.08
C LEU A 172 -16.25 9.60 -8.95
N MET A 173 -15.49 9.35 -10.02
CA MET A 173 -15.66 8.17 -10.87
C MET A 173 -15.51 6.86 -10.06
N ALA A 174 -14.50 6.78 -9.20
CA ALA A 174 -14.29 5.62 -8.32
C ALA A 174 -15.48 5.38 -7.38
N LYS A 175 -16.04 6.44 -6.78
CA LYS A 175 -17.27 6.36 -5.97
C LYS A 175 -18.49 5.96 -6.79
N MET A 176 -18.65 6.50 -8.00
CA MET A 176 -19.73 6.11 -8.90
C MET A 176 -19.64 4.63 -9.27
N LEU A 177 -18.43 4.11 -9.46
CA LEU A 177 -18.21 2.68 -9.69
C LEU A 177 -18.58 1.85 -8.48
N GLN A 178 -18.09 2.23 -7.30
CA GLN A 178 -18.41 1.51 -6.07
C GLN A 178 -19.91 1.51 -5.78
N ALA A 179 -20.61 2.60 -6.09
CA ALA A 179 -22.07 2.71 -5.94
C ALA A 179 -22.85 1.75 -6.86
N THR A 180 -22.22 1.17 -7.89
CA THR A 180 -22.88 0.11 -8.70
C THR A 180 -22.99 -1.22 -7.97
N ASP A 181 -22.15 -1.43 -6.94
CA ASP A 181 -22.18 -2.61 -6.08
C ASP A 181 -21.87 -2.22 -4.62
N HIS A 182 -22.91 -1.93 -3.85
CA HIS A 182 -22.79 -1.66 -2.42
C HIS A 182 -22.39 -2.89 -1.59
N SER A 183 -22.60 -4.10 -2.12
CA SER A 183 -22.23 -5.35 -1.43
C SER A 183 -20.73 -5.63 -1.49
N ARG A 184 -20.02 -4.95 -2.41
CA ARG A 184 -18.58 -5.09 -2.67
C ARG A 184 -18.17 -6.50 -3.08
N ARG A 185 -19.13 -7.35 -3.46
CA ARG A 185 -18.87 -8.75 -3.84
C ARG A 185 -18.39 -8.87 -5.27
N ASP A 186 -18.94 -8.05 -6.16
CA ASP A 186 -18.65 -8.06 -7.58
C ASP A 186 -17.62 -6.97 -7.93
N ILE A 187 -17.71 -5.80 -7.30
CA ILE A 187 -16.81 -4.67 -7.54
C ILE A 187 -16.29 -4.11 -6.22
N LEU A 188 -14.97 -4.10 -6.06
CA LEU A 188 -14.28 -3.43 -4.95
C LEU A 188 -13.33 -2.36 -5.51
N VAL A 189 -13.59 -1.10 -5.16
CA VAL A 189 -12.77 0.03 -5.60
C VAL A 189 -11.88 0.49 -4.44
N LEU A 190 -10.57 0.29 -4.59
CA LEU A 190 -9.56 0.76 -3.64
C LEU A 190 -8.95 2.07 -4.14
N SER A 191 -9.05 3.11 -3.32
CA SER A 191 -8.62 4.45 -3.70
C SER A 191 -7.25 4.78 -3.13
N GLU A 192 -6.29 4.97 -4.03
CA GLU A 192 -4.94 5.44 -3.74
C GLU A 192 -4.17 4.58 -2.72
N PRO A 193 -3.88 3.30 -3.03
CA PRO A 193 -2.91 2.54 -2.24
C PRO A 193 -1.54 3.21 -2.36
N ASP A 194 -1.05 3.79 -1.25
CA ASP A 194 0.16 4.62 -1.22
C ASP A 194 1.42 3.86 -1.62
N VAL A 195 1.47 2.54 -1.36
CA VAL A 195 2.60 1.69 -1.74
C VAL A 195 2.93 1.80 -3.24
N PHE A 196 1.93 1.98 -4.10
CA PHE A 196 2.21 2.20 -5.52
C PHE A 196 2.83 3.56 -5.80
N SER A 197 2.54 4.60 -5.02
CA SER A 197 3.29 5.87 -5.12
C SER A 197 4.76 5.65 -4.79
N VAL A 198 5.02 4.90 -3.73
CA VAL A 198 6.38 4.60 -3.27
C VAL A 198 7.13 3.81 -4.33
N LEU A 199 6.49 2.78 -4.92
CA LEU A 199 7.08 2.02 -6.01
C LEU A 199 7.34 2.86 -7.26
N ALA A 200 6.46 3.80 -7.62
CA ALA A 200 6.69 4.69 -8.76
C ALA A 200 7.98 5.50 -8.54
N THR A 201 8.13 6.11 -7.35
CA THR A 201 9.34 6.86 -7.01
C THR A 201 10.59 5.98 -6.99
N MET A 202 10.47 4.73 -6.53
CA MET A 202 11.59 3.79 -6.54
C MET A 202 11.96 3.37 -7.97
N ILE A 203 10.99 3.13 -8.86
CA ILE A 203 11.26 2.72 -10.25
C ILE A 203 11.90 3.85 -11.05
N ASP A 204 11.49 5.10 -10.81
CA ASP A 204 12.14 6.27 -11.40
C ASP A 204 13.61 6.35 -10.94
N ASP A 205 13.89 6.07 -9.65
CA ASP A 205 15.25 5.96 -9.13
C ASP A 205 16.02 4.74 -9.70
N PHE A 206 15.32 3.66 -10.10
CA PHE A 206 15.89 2.44 -10.66
C PHE A 206 16.13 2.49 -12.17
N ALA A 207 15.87 3.61 -12.84
CA ALA A 207 15.98 3.78 -14.29
C ALA A 207 17.36 3.40 -14.90
N GLY A 208 18.37 3.06 -14.10
CA GLY A 208 19.68 2.60 -14.55
C GLY A 208 20.07 1.12 -14.32
N VAL A 209 19.49 0.36 -13.37
CA VAL A 209 20.14 -0.91 -12.93
C VAL A 209 19.21 -2.11 -12.70
N ASP A 210 17.99 -1.94 -12.17
CA ASP A 210 17.17 -3.10 -11.76
C ASP A 210 15.66 -2.98 -12.07
N LEU A 211 15.35 -2.77 -13.35
CA LEU A 211 13.98 -2.81 -13.87
C LEU A 211 13.29 -4.16 -13.60
N ARG A 212 14.06 -5.25 -13.51
CA ARG A 212 13.53 -6.60 -13.26
C ARG A 212 13.04 -6.73 -11.83
N GLY A 213 13.85 -6.32 -10.85
CA GLY A 213 13.46 -6.28 -9.44
C GLY A 213 12.25 -5.37 -9.22
N GLY A 214 12.23 -4.18 -9.84
CA GLY A 214 11.08 -3.28 -9.79
C GLY A 214 9.78 -3.92 -10.30
N ARG A 215 9.85 -4.68 -11.41
CA ARG A 215 8.69 -5.43 -11.95
C ARG A 215 8.24 -6.56 -11.03
N GLN A 216 9.17 -7.34 -10.48
CA GLN A 216 8.85 -8.41 -9.53
C GLN A 216 8.18 -7.86 -8.28
N LEU A 217 8.69 -6.73 -7.77
CA LEU A 217 8.14 -6.06 -6.60
C LEU A 217 6.76 -5.47 -6.87
N LEU A 218 6.54 -4.88 -8.06
CA LEU A 218 5.21 -4.42 -8.49
C LEU A 218 4.20 -5.58 -8.56
N LEU A 219 4.60 -6.72 -9.12
CA LEU A 219 3.77 -7.92 -9.16
C LEU A 219 3.45 -8.44 -7.75
N ALA A 220 4.46 -8.55 -6.89
CA ALA A 220 4.30 -8.99 -5.50
C ALA A 220 3.34 -8.08 -4.73
N THR A 221 3.50 -6.76 -4.88
CA THR A 221 2.63 -5.72 -4.30
C THR A 221 1.20 -5.87 -4.78
N THR A 222 1.00 -6.03 -6.10
CA THR A 222 -0.34 -6.14 -6.68
C THR A 222 -1.03 -7.42 -6.22
N ARG A 223 -0.31 -8.55 -6.19
CA ARG A 223 -0.82 -9.83 -5.64
C ARG A 223 -1.24 -9.69 -4.19
N PHE A 224 -0.42 -9.05 -3.37
CA PHE A 224 -0.73 -8.88 -1.95
C PHE A 224 -1.96 -8.01 -1.72
N ILE A 225 -2.06 -6.87 -2.41
CA ILE A 225 -3.26 -6.00 -2.33
C ILE A 225 -4.52 -6.75 -2.75
N CYS A 226 -4.41 -7.67 -3.72
CA CYS A 226 -5.52 -8.47 -4.22
C CYS A 226 -5.66 -9.84 -3.52
N LYS A 227 -4.95 -10.09 -2.41
CA LYS A 227 -4.92 -11.44 -1.78
C LYS A 227 -6.32 -11.91 -1.33
N ASP A 228 -7.12 -10.96 -0.85
CA ASP A 228 -8.47 -11.16 -0.34
C ASP A 228 -9.55 -11.07 -1.44
N GLN A 229 -9.15 -11.00 -2.72
CA GLN A 229 -10.07 -10.96 -3.86
C GLN A 229 -10.97 -12.21 -3.86
N LEU A 230 -12.29 -12.00 -3.98
CA LEU A 230 -13.23 -13.10 -4.17
C LEU A 230 -13.13 -13.66 -5.60
N ARG A 231 -13.56 -14.91 -5.79
CA ARG A 231 -13.65 -15.48 -7.14
C ARG A 231 -14.59 -14.62 -7.99
N ASP A 232 -14.15 -14.28 -9.20
CA ASP A 232 -14.89 -13.45 -10.17
C ASP A 232 -15.11 -11.98 -9.76
N GLN A 233 -14.64 -11.54 -8.59
CA GLN A 233 -14.69 -10.14 -8.17
C GLN A 233 -13.73 -9.28 -9.00
N THR A 234 -14.18 -8.10 -9.37
CA THR A 234 -13.36 -7.08 -10.04
C THR A 234 -12.82 -6.10 -9.00
N ILE A 235 -11.50 -6.07 -8.82
CA ILE A 235 -10.84 -5.04 -8.01
C ILE A 235 -10.44 -3.89 -8.92
N VAL A 236 -10.89 -2.69 -8.57
CA VAL A 236 -10.53 -1.44 -9.26
C VAL A 236 -9.54 -0.68 -8.38
N LEU A 237 -8.31 -0.55 -8.85
CA LEU A 237 -7.25 0.21 -8.18
C LEU A 237 -7.20 1.62 -8.77
N LYS A 238 -7.69 2.61 -8.01
CA LYS A 238 -7.55 4.01 -8.39
C LYS A 238 -6.16 4.51 -7.96
N MET A 239 -5.36 4.93 -8.91
CA MET A 239 -4.00 5.42 -8.75
C MET A 239 -3.92 6.92 -9.06
N ASN A 240 -2.91 7.59 -8.49
CA ASN A 240 -2.64 9.00 -8.79
C ASN A 240 -1.76 9.15 -10.03
N SER A 241 -1.79 10.33 -10.62
CA SER A 241 -1.27 10.66 -11.96
C SER A 241 0.20 10.36 -12.22
N ALA A 242 1.04 10.43 -11.19
CA ALA A 242 2.47 10.15 -11.29
C ALA A 242 2.77 8.65 -11.55
N LYS A 243 1.75 7.80 -11.76
CA LYS A 243 1.85 6.34 -11.69
C LYS A 243 1.44 5.61 -12.97
N THR A 244 1.26 6.30 -14.09
CA THR A 244 0.87 5.66 -15.37
C THR A 244 1.87 4.61 -15.84
N ILE A 245 3.17 4.77 -15.52
CA ILE A 245 4.22 3.78 -15.81
C ILE A 245 3.94 2.44 -15.10
N LEU A 246 3.45 2.49 -13.85
CA LEU A 246 3.10 1.29 -13.10
C LEU A 246 1.87 0.59 -13.69
N ALA A 247 0.91 1.37 -14.19
CA ALA A 247 -0.28 0.83 -14.81
C ALA A 247 0.09 -0.09 -15.99
N LEU A 248 1.01 0.35 -16.86
CA LEU A 248 1.53 -0.48 -17.95
C LEU A 248 2.21 -1.77 -17.45
N GLY A 249 2.92 -1.68 -16.31
CA GLY A 249 3.51 -2.85 -15.66
C GLY A 249 2.46 -3.86 -15.18
N ILE A 250 1.37 -3.38 -14.58
CA ILE A 250 0.28 -4.24 -14.09
C ILE A 250 -0.42 -4.95 -15.26
N HIS A 251 -0.64 -4.27 -16.39
CA HIS A 251 -1.24 -4.85 -17.60
C HIS A 251 -0.46 -6.06 -18.11
N HIS A 252 0.86 -6.03 -17.98
CA HIS A 252 1.70 -7.14 -18.41
C HIS A 252 1.44 -8.41 -17.58
N PHE A 253 1.02 -8.27 -16.33
CA PHE A 253 0.80 -9.40 -15.42
C PHE A 253 -0.65 -9.91 -15.41
N ASP A 254 -1.61 -9.04 -15.70
CA ASP A 254 -3.00 -9.41 -15.93
C ASP A 254 -3.42 -8.95 -17.33
N PRO A 255 -3.23 -9.80 -18.37
CA PRO A 255 -3.62 -9.45 -19.73
C PRO A 255 -5.15 -9.35 -19.92
N ASN A 256 -5.95 -9.78 -18.93
CA ASN A 256 -7.40 -9.54 -18.90
C ASN A 256 -7.76 -8.26 -18.13
N GLY A 257 -6.77 -7.59 -17.54
CA GLY A 257 -6.93 -6.34 -16.81
C GLY A 257 -7.18 -5.19 -17.78
N HIS A 258 -8.24 -4.42 -17.52
CA HIS A 258 -8.57 -3.25 -18.34
C HIS A 258 -7.95 -1.99 -17.72
N PHE A 259 -7.47 -1.09 -18.59
CA PHE A 259 -6.81 0.15 -18.20
C PHE A 259 -7.66 1.35 -18.62
N LEU A 260 -8.01 2.17 -17.65
CA LEU A 260 -8.65 3.46 -17.89
C LEU A 260 -7.61 4.53 -17.60
N ILE A 261 -6.93 4.98 -18.66
CA ILE A 261 -6.08 6.17 -18.64
C ILE A 261 -6.96 7.31 -19.11
N ASN A 262 -7.40 8.15 -18.17
CA ASN A 262 -8.24 9.28 -18.52
C ASN A 262 -7.34 10.50 -18.79
N ASP A 263 -6.94 10.67 -20.05
CA ASP A 263 -6.57 11.97 -20.60
C ASP A 263 -7.77 12.49 -21.40
N LEU A 264 -8.55 13.38 -20.76
CA LEU A 264 -9.59 14.27 -21.33
C LEU A 264 -11.03 13.76 -21.56
N ALA A 265 -11.95 14.71 -21.30
CA ALA A 265 -13.38 14.83 -21.60
C ALA A 265 -14.40 13.86 -20.92
N PRO A 266 -15.42 14.38 -20.19
CA PRO A 266 -16.37 13.57 -19.41
C PRO A 266 -17.33 12.67 -20.19
N ASN A 267 -17.41 12.78 -21.53
CA ASN A 267 -18.41 12.06 -22.33
C ASN A 267 -18.01 10.61 -22.69
N ASP A 268 -16.72 10.25 -22.63
CA ASP A 268 -16.23 8.92 -23.05
C ASP A 268 -16.29 7.85 -21.95
N LEU A 269 -16.43 8.29 -20.68
CA LEU A 269 -16.50 7.39 -19.52
C LEU A 269 -17.76 6.52 -19.50
N VAL A 270 -18.91 7.08 -19.89
CA VAL A 270 -20.19 6.35 -19.90
C VAL A 270 -20.23 5.30 -21.02
N ALA A 271 -19.55 5.55 -22.14
CA ALA A 271 -19.43 4.59 -23.24
C ALA A 271 -18.56 3.39 -22.86
N CYS A 272 -17.44 3.64 -22.16
CA CYS A 272 -16.54 2.57 -21.71
C CYS A 272 -17.20 1.65 -20.66
N PHE A 273 -17.98 2.20 -19.71
CA PHE A 273 -18.73 1.39 -18.75
C PHE A 273 -19.86 0.57 -19.38
N LYS A 274 -20.53 1.10 -20.41
CA LYS A 274 -21.54 0.34 -21.16
C LYS A 274 -20.89 -0.82 -21.93
N SER A 275 -19.67 -0.65 -22.44
CA SER A 275 -18.90 -1.73 -23.07
C SER A 275 -18.56 -2.86 -22.09
N LEU A 276 -18.08 -2.50 -20.89
CA LEU A 276 -17.75 -3.47 -19.83
C LEU A 276 -18.97 -4.27 -19.35
N LYS A 277 -20.15 -3.65 -19.29
CA LYS A 277 -21.41 -4.32 -18.92
C LYS A 277 -21.94 -5.23 -20.04
N ASN A 278 -21.72 -4.87 -21.29
CA ASN A 278 -22.16 -5.66 -22.45
C ASN A 278 -21.28 -6.89 -22.71
N GLU A 279 -19.99 -6.86 -22.38
CA GLU A 279 -19.12 -8.04 -22.46
C GLU A 279 -19.46 -9.12 -21.42
N GLN A 280 -20.08 -8.75 -20.29
CA GLN A 280 -20.62 -9.72 -19.33
C GLN A 280 -21.92 -10.39 -19.80
N GLY A 281 -22.60 -9.84 -20.81
CA GLY A 281 -23.80 -10.43 -21.41
C GLY A 281 -23.52 -11.42 -22.55
N PHE A 282 -22.27 -11.59 -22.97
CA PHE A 282 -21.88 -12.40 -24.14
C PHE A 282 -21.20 -13.74 -23.79
N ARG A 283 -21.33 -14.18 -22.53
CA ARG A 283 -20.97 -15.54 -22.10
C ARG A 283 -22.16 -16.20 -21.42
N GLN A 284 -23.19 -16.52 -22.21
CA GLN A 284 -24.04 -17.69 -22.01
C GLN A 284 -23.76 -18.66 -23.15
#